data_AF-A0A1P8F5B6-F1
#
_entry.id   AF-A0A1P8F5B6-F1
#
_cell.length_a   1.000
_cell.length_b   1.000
_cell.length_c   1.000
_cell.angle_alpha   90.00
_cell.angle_beta   90.00
_cell.angle_gamma   90.00
#
_symmetry.space_group_name_H-M   'P 1'
#
loop_
_entity.id
_entity.type
_entity.pdbx_description
1 polymer ?
#
loop_
_entity_poly.entity_id
_entity_poly.type
_entity_poly.pdbx_seq_one_letter_code
_entity_poly.pdbx_strand_id
1 'polypeptide(L)'
;MWLVSGAIAAAFLFLMASFFKNKGYAVKWYAWLTGIIAMILVLFTAQNYFGSIAEFWPVAARWFLLISGLPALILLVLTWQLIVRTKQPAK
;
A
#
# COMPACT_ATOMS: atom_id res chain seq x y z
N MET A 1 -0.85 -14.86 -11.28
CA MET A 1 -1.16 -13.43 -11.05
C MET A 1 -1.71 -13.23 -9.64
N TRP A 2 -2.92 -13.73 -9.33
CA TRP A 2 -3.56 -13.58 -8.01
C TRP A 2 -2.75 -14.09 -6.81
N LEU A 3 -2.16 -15.30 -6.91
CA LEU A 3 -1.32 -15.85 -5.84
C LEU A 3 -0.07 -15.01 -5.57
N VAL A 4 0.56 -14.48 -6.63
CA VAL A 4 1.77 -13.65 -6.51
C VAL A 4 1.43 -12.31 -5.87
N SER A 5 0.35 -11.64 -6.33
CA SER A 5 -0.11 -10.38 -5.71
C SER A 5 -0.51 -10.58 -4.26
N GLY A 6 -1.18 -11.69 -3.92
CA GLY A 6 -1.52 -12.04 -2.54
C GLY A 6 -0.29 -12.31 -1.66
N ALA A 7 0.71 -13.01 -2.19
CA ALA A 7 1.97 -13.24 -1.48
C ALA A 7 2.74 -11.93 -1.23
N ILE A 8 2.78 -11.02 -2.21
CA ILE A 8 3.38 -9.69 -2.06
C ILE A 8 2.64 -8.89 -0.96
N ALA A 9 1.30 -8.91 -0.97
CA ALA A 9 0.49 -8.25 0.04
C ALA A 9 0.78 -8.79 1.45
N ALA A 10 0.81 -10.12 1.60
CA ALA A 10 1.09 -10.77 2.87
C ALA A 10 2.51 -10.47 3.38
N ALA A 11 3.51 -10.55 2.50
CA ALA A 11 4.90 -10.22 2.83
C ALA A 11 5.02 -8.76 3.27
N PHE A 12 4.38 -7.82 2.58
CA PHE A 12 4.38 -6.42 2.96
C PHE A 12 3.71 -6.19 4.31
N LEU A 13 2.52 -6.76 4.56
CA LEU A 13 1.85 -6.68 5.87
C LEU A 13 2.74 -7.22 6.99
N PHE A 14 3.41 -8.34 6.75
CA PHE A 14 4.31 -8.95 7.71
C PHE A 14 5.54 -8.08 8.00
N LEU A 15 6.19 -7.54 6.96
CA LEU A 15 7.32 -6.62 7.09
C LEU A 15 6.92 -5.34 7.83
N MET A 16 5.74 -4.82 7.51
CA MET A 16 5.21 -3.62 8.16
C MET A 16 4.90 -3.87 9.65
N ALA A 17 4.23 -4.98 9.97
CA ALA A 17 3.92 -5.38 11.35
C ALA A 17 5.20 -5.59 12.18
N SER A 18 6.17 -6.32 11.62
CA SER A 18 7.45 -6.59 12.28
C SER A 18 8.30 -5.34 12.49
N PHE A 19 8.34 -4.43 11.51
CA PHE A 19 9.02 -3.14 11.62
C PHE A 19 8.44 -2.30 12.78
N PHE A 20 7.12 -2.19 12.86
CA PHE A 20 6.48 -1.40 13.92
C PHE A 20 6.60 -2.05 15.30
N LYS A 21 6.52 -3.38 15.38
CA LYS A 21 6.79 -4.13 16.62
C LYS A 21 8.21 -3.87 17.12
N ASN A 22 9.22 -3.96 16.25
CA ASN A 22 10.63 -3.76 16.62
C ASN A 22 10.93 -2.32 17.08
N LYS A 23 10.12 -1.34 16.65
CA LYS A 23 10.24 0.07 17.06
C LYS A 23 9.39 0.43 18.29
N GLY A 24 8.63 -0.50 18.85
CA GLY A 24 7.76 -0.25 20.01
C GLY A 24 6.63 0.74 19.73
N TYR A 25 6.21 0.89 18.47
CA TYR A 25 5.14 1.82 18.10
C TYR A 25 3.77 1.15 18.25
N ALA A 26 2.88 1.76 19.05
CA ALA A 26 1.46 1.42 19.02
C ALA A 26 0.79 2.04 17.79
N VAL A 27 0.69 1.26 16.71
CA VAL A 27 -0.02 1.69 15.50
C VAL A 27 -1.53 1.69 15.78
N LYS A 28 -2.17 2.86 15.64
CA LYS A 28 -3.61 3.01 15.83
C LYS A 28 -4.40 2.30 14.72
N TRP A 29 -5.62 1.86 15.03
CA TRP A 29 -6.47 1.10 14.10
C TRP A 29 -6.71 1.81 12.76
N TYR A 30 -6.86 3.14 12.76
CA TYR A 30 -7.08 3.90 11.53
C TYR A 30 -5.83 3.99 10.65
N ALA A 31 -4.63 3.91 11.25
CA ALA A 31 -3.38 3.84 10.49
C ALA A 31 -3.26 2.48 9.80
N TRP A 32 -3.71 1.40 10.45
CA TRP A 32 -3.85 0.09 9.81
C TRP A 32 -4.84 0.12 8.65
N LEU A 33 -6.04 0.67 8.86
CA LEU A 33 -7.07 0.74 7.83
C LEU A 33 -6.57 1.52 6.60
N THR A 34 -6.02 2.72 6.81
CA THR A 34 -5.51 3.55 5.71
C THR A 34 -4.33 2.90 4.99
N GLY A 35 -3.41 2.25 5.72
CA GLY A 35 -2.29 1.52 5.12
C GLY A 35 -2.73 0.33 4.27
N ILE A 36 -3.72 -0.44 4.73
CA ILE A 36 -4.28 -1.56 3.97
C ILE A 36 -4.95 -1.06 2.69
N ILE A 37 -5.77 -0.01 2.77
CA ILE A 37 -6.42 0.58 1.59
C ILE A 37 -5.37 1.07 0.59
N ALA A 38 -4.34 1.76 1.07
CA ALA A 38 -3.27 2.26 0.21
C ALA A 38 -2.54 1.11 -0.50
N MET A 39 -2.28 0.02 0.20
CA MET A 39 -1.66 -1.16 -0.40
C MET A 39 -2.56 -1.85 -1.44
N ILE A 40 -3.86 -2.00 -1.15
CA ILE A 40 -4.81 -2.56 -2.12
C ILE A 40 -4.78 -1.73 -3.41
N LEU A 41 -4.76 -0.40 -3.29
CA LEU A 41 -4.66 0.49 -4.44
C LEU A 41 -3.33 0.31 -5.20
N VAL A 42 -2.19 0.20 -4.52
CA VAL A 42 -0.89 -0.07 -5.18
C VAL A 42 -0.94 -1.37 -5.98
N LEU A 43 -1.46 -2.45 -5.38
CA LEU A 43 -1.55 -3.75 -6.05
C LEU A 43 -2.53 -3.70 -7.23
N PHE A 44 -3.66 -3.03 -7.06
CA PHE A 44 -4.63 -2.80 -8.13
C PHE A 44 -4.01 -2.01 -9.29
N THR A 45 -3.29 -0.92 -9.01
CA THR A 45 -2.57 -0.14 -10.02
C THR A 45 -1.56 -1.00 -10.76
N ALA A 46 -0.72 -1.75 -10.03
CA ALA A 46 0.32 -2.58 -10.63
C ALA A 46 -0.28 -3.66 -11.54
N GLN A 47 -1.28 -4.39 -11.05
CA GLN A 47 -1.95 -5.44 -11.81
C GLN A 47 -2.56 -4.89 -13.11
N ASN A 48 -3.30 -3.78 -13.02
CA ASN A 48 -3.97 -3.20 -14.19
C ASN A 48 -2.99 -2.50 -15.14
N TYR A 49 -1.89 -1.92 -14.62
CA TYR A 49 -0.82 -1.37 -15.45
C TYR A 49 -0.19 -2.47 -16.31
N PHE A 50 0.30 -3.55 -15.70
CA PHE A 50 0.95 -4.64 -16.42
C PHE A 50 -0.03 -5.38 -17.34
N GLY A 51 -1.28 -5.57 -16.92
CA GLY A 51 -2.34 -6.11 -17.77
C GLY A 51 -2.59 -5.25 -19.01
N SER A 52 -2.75 -3.94 -18.83
CA SER A 52 -2.96 -3.00 -19.94
C SER A 52 -1.78 -2.97 -20.92
N ILE A 53 -0.54 -3.06 -20.43
CA ILE A 53 0.64 -3.14 -21.29
C ILE A 53 0.67 -4.45 -22.08
N ALA A 54 0.36 -5.58 -21.44
CA ALA A 54 0.29 -6.89 -22.10
C ALA A 54 -0.80 -6.96 -23.17
N GLU A 55 -1.86 -6.17 -23.02
CA GLU A 55 -2.97 -6.05 -23.98
C GLU A 55 -2.78 -4.93 -25.01
N PHE A 56 -1.58 -4.32 -25.10
CA PHE A 56 -1.26 -3.22 -26.03
C PHE A 56 -2.13 -1.96 -25.86
N TRP A 57 -2.60 -1.70 -24.63
CA TRP A 57 -3.33 -0.49 -24.24
C TRP A 57 -2.49 0.44 -23.34
N PRO A 58 -1.42 1.08 -23.87
CA PRO A 58 -0.51 1.91 -23.08
C PRO A 58 -1.17 3.17 -22.51
N VAL A 59 -2.24 3.66 -23.15
CA VAL A 59 -3.03 4.80 -22.65
C VAL A 59 -3.73 4.42 -21.35
N ALA A 60 -4.40 3.27 -21.29
CA ALA A 60 -5.06 2.78 -20.09
C ALA A 60 -4.05 2.55 -18.94
N ALA A 61 -2.89 1.97 -19.26
CA ALA A 61 -1.80 1.79 -18.28
C ALA A 61 -1.41 3.11 -17.58
N ARG A 62 -1.22 4.20 -18.34
CA ARG A 62 -0.91 5.52 -17.79
C ARG A 62 -2.03 6.07 -16.91
N TRP A 63 -3.29 5.85 -17.29
CA TRP A 63 -4.43 6.26 -16.48
C TRP A 63 -4.50 5.53 -15.14
N PHE A 64 -4.15 4.24 -15.08
CA PHE A 64 -4.06 3.54 -13.79
C PHE A 64 -3.03 4.18 -12.86
N LEU A 65 -1.87 4.61 -13.38
CA LEU A 65 -0.87 5.33 -12.57
C LEU A 65 -1.42 6.64 -11.98
N LEU A 66 -2.23 7.38 -12.73
CA LEU A 66 -2.78 8.66 -12.28
C LEU A 66 -3.99 8.50 -11.36
N ILE A 67 -4.95 7.65 -11.73
CA ILE A 67 -6.27 7.57 -11.07
C ILE A 67 -6.21 6.69 -9.82
N SER A 68 -5.38 5.65 -9.83
CA SER A 68 -5.23 4.74 -8.69
C SER A 68 -3.86 4.83 -8.05
N GLY A 69 -2.79 4.92 -8.85
CA GLY A 69 -1.42 4.92 -8.35
C GLY A 69 -1.07 6.16 -7.55
N LEU A 70 -1.36 7.36 -8.07
CA LEU A 70 -1.08 8.61 -7.38
C LEU A 70 -1.85 8.72 -6.06
N PRO A 71 -3.18 8.46 -5.99
CA PRO A 71 -3.89 8.37 -4.72
C PRO A 71 -3.32 7.32 -3.76
N ALA A 72 -2.88 6.16 -4.27
CA ALA A 72 -2.25 5.13 -3.43
C ALA A 72 -0.97 5.65 -2.76
N LEU A 73 -0.10 6.32 -3.51
CA LEU A 73 1.14 6.90 -2.99
C LEU A 73 0.87 8.02 -1.99
N ILE A 74 -0.08 8.91 -2.29
CA ILE A 74 -0.50 9.96 -1.36
C ILE A 74 -0.99 9.31 -0.05
N LEU A 75 -1.85 8.30 -0.13
CA LEU A 75 -2.40 7.64 1.05
C LEU A 75 -1.32 6.91 1.85
N LEU A 76 -0.34 6.27 1.19
CA LEU A 76 0.82 5.67 1.86
C LEU A 76 1.63 6.72 2.64
N VAL A 77 1.90 7.87 2.04
CA VAL A 77 2.61 8.98 2.71
C VAL A 77 1.80 9.50 3.88
N LEU A 78 0.48 9.65 3.74
CA LEU A 78 -0.40 10.08 4.82
C LEU A 78 -0.43 9.06 5.96
N THR A 79 -0.55 7.77 5.67
CA THR A 79 -0.48 6.70 6.68
C THR A 79 0.87 6.74 7.40
N TRP A 80 1.98 6.90 6.69
CA TRP A 80 3.30 7.04 7.29
C TRP A 80 3.38 8.25 8.23
N GLN A 81 2.91 9.41 7.78
CA GLN A 81 2.87 10.63 8.59
C GLN A 81 2.00 10.44 9.85
N LEU A 82 0.86 9.76 9.73
CA LEU A 82 0.00 9.45 10.87
C LEU A 82 0.74 8.62 11.91
N ILE A 83 1.45 7.56 11.49
CA ILE A 83 2.20 6.67 12.39
C ILE A 83 3.36 7.42 13.06
N VAL A 84 4.18 8.13 12.28
CA VAL A 84 5.37 8.83 12.79
C VAL A 84 4.99 9.97 13.73
N ARG A 85 3.90 10.70 13.47
CA ARG A 85 3.48 11.83 14.32
C ARG A 85 2.74 11.39 15.58
N THR A 86 2.10 10.23 15.58
CA THR A 86 1.37 9.78 16.76
C THR A 86 2.24 9.20 17.87
N LYS A 87 3.55 8.97 17.64
CA LYS A 87 4.59 8.49 18.59
C LYS A 87 4.04 8.07 19.96
N GLN A 88 3.19 7.05 19.98
CA GLN A 88 2.67 6.51 21.22
C GLN A 88 3.52 5.27 21.49
N PRO A 89 4.39 5.31 22.52
CA PRO A 89 5.09 4.11 22.93
C PRO A 89 4.04 3.05 23.25
N ALA A 90 4.25 1.83 22.74
CA ALA A 90 3.41 0.71 23.09
C ALA A 90 3.38 0.57 24.62
N LYS A 91 2.18 0.55 25.20
CA LYS A 91 1.97 0.25 26.62
C LYS A 91 2.24 -1.22 26.89
#